data_AF-A0AA37Q454-F1
#
_entry.id   AF-A0AA37Q454-F1
#
_cell.length_a   1.000
_cell.length_b   1.000
_cell.length_c   1.000
_cell.angle_alpha   90.00
_cell.angle_beta   90.00
_cell.angle_gamma   90.00
#
_symmetry.space_group_name_H-M   'P 1'
#
loop_
_entity.id
_entity.type
_entity.pdbx_description
1 polymer ?
#
loop_
_entity_poly.entity_id
_entity_poly.type
_entity_poly.pdbx_seq_one_letter_code
_entity_poly.pdbx_strand_id
1 'polypeptide(L)'
;MPTPLYLREMDQSHREQAMPEHDALYVQMNLVRPDPDETVAQFGTRIRRVLAERRPRNLILDLRHNNGGATGNYPELLRTVVAFSTQPDARVFVLIGRRVFSATANLVTDLERLARPTFVGEPTSACCSFTGDPNAATLPYSRLAAELTSVRWNLSADVYDARRELVPDVPVQLTAAAHFAGEDPVLETVFRLIHAPAP
;
A
#
# COMPACT_ATOMS: atom_id res chain seq x y z
N MET A 1 17.02 -17.53 -10.53
CA MET A 1 16.83 -17.06 -9.14
C MET A 1 15.34 -17.11 -8.81
N PRO A 2 14.93 -17.32 -7.55
CA PRO A 2 13.52 -17.31 -7.20
C PRO A 2 12.91 -15.93 -7.47
N THR A 3 11.66 -15.87 -7.91
CA THR A 3 10.93 -14.61 -8.14
C THR A 3 10.87 -13.79 -6.84
N PRO A 4 11.21 -12.48 -6.86
CA PRO A 4 11.07 -11.59 -5.69
C PRO A 4 9.62 -11.56 -5.17
N LEU A 5 9.42 -11.37 -3.85
CA LEU A 5 8.09 -11.39 -3.25
C LEU A 5 7.12 -10.40 -3.90
N TYR A 6 7.59 -9.19 -4.18
CA TYR A 6 6.78 -8.12 -4.78
C TYR A 6 6.29 -8.43 -6.21
N LEU A 7 6.82 -9.47 -6.88
CA LEU A 7 6.40 -9.93 -8.22
C LEU A 7 5.65 -11.26 -8.21
N ARG A 8 5.42 -11.87 -7.03
CA ARG A 8 4.66 -13.12 -6.94
C ARG A 8 3.17 -12.83 -6.97
N GLU A 9 2.42 -13.70 -7.66
CA GLU A 9 0.95 -13.73 -7.61
C GLU A 9 0.33 -12.35 -7.93
N MET A 10 0.90 -11.64 -8.91
CA MET A 10 0.45 -10.30 -9.34
C MET A 10 -0.92 -10.31 -10.03
N ASP A 11 -1.45 -11.49 -10.34
CA ASP A 11 -2.80 -11.74 -10.81
C ASP A 11 -3.84 -11.71 -9.68
N GLN A 12 -3.41 -11.85 -8.43
CA GLN A 12 -4.26 -11.70 -7.25
C GLN A 12 -4.25 -10.26 -6.74
N SER A 13 -5.40 -9.81 -6.23
CA SER A 13 -5.58 -8.48 -5.65
C SER A 13 -4.86 -8.35 -4.33
N HIS A 14 -4.80 -9.42 -3.54
CA HIS A 14 -4.13 -9.40 -2.24
C HIS A 14 -3.66 -10.78 -1.76
N ARG A 15 -2.58 -10.78 -0.98
CA ARG A 15 -2.02 -11.97 -0.33
C ARG A 15 -1.22 -11.60 0.91
N GLU A 16 -0.83 -12.61 1.67
CA GLU A 16 0.02 -12.46 2.83
C GLU A 16 0.97 -13.64 3.00
N GLN A 17 2.05 -13.40 3.73
CA GLN A 17 3.06 -14.39 4.01
C GLN A 17 3.67 -14.11 5.39
N ALA A 18 3.68 -15.12 6.26
CA ALA A 18 4.40 -15.03 7.53
C ALA A 18 5.92 -15.06 7.28
N MET A 19 6.65 -14.21 8.00
CA MET A 19 8.11 -14.10 7.94
C MET A 19 8.66 -14.19 9.38
N PRO A 20 8.63 -15.38 10.00
CA PRO A 20 9.04 -15.57 11.39
C PRO A 20 10.49 -15.14 11.68
N GLU A 21 11.38 -15.24 10.69
CA GLU A 21 12.77 -14.80 10.75
C GLU A 21 12.93 -13.28 10.90
N HIS A 22 11.90 -12.51 10.55
CA HIS A 22 11.81 -11.06 10.74
C HIS A 22 10.76 -10.66 11.78
N ASP A 23 10.18 -11.64 12.49
CA ASP A 23 9.06 -11.41 13.41
C ASP A 23 7.97 -10.54 12.74
N ALA A 24 7.65 -10.90 11.49
CA ALA A 24 6.87 -10.06 10.60
C ALA A 24 5.73 -10.82 9.90
N LEU A 25 4.67 -10.10 9.58
CA LEU A 25 3.69 -10.48 8.57
C LEU A 25 3.88 -9.57 7.35
N TYR A 26 4.16 -10.18 6.20
CA TYR A 26 4.14 -9.49 4.91
C TYR A 26 2.75 -9.58 4.31
N VAL A 27 2.19 -8.44 3.92
CA VAL A 27 0.87 -8.30 3.31
C VAL A 27 1.08 -7.52 2.02
N GLN A 28 0.69 -8.10 0.89
CA GLN A 28 0.78 -7.46 -0.40
C GLN A 28 -0.62 -7.22 -0.93
N MET A 29 -0.94 -5.98 -1.27
CA MET A 29 -2.20 -5.64 -1.91
C MET A 29 -1.92 -4.94 -3.22
N ASN A 30 -2.15 -5.64 -4.32
CA ASN A 30 -1.90 -5.21 -5.69
C ASN A 30 -3.03 -4.36 -6.27
N LEU A 31 -4.26 -4.51 -5.77
CA LEU A 31 -5.43 -3.74 -6.19
C LEU A 31 -6.37 -3.47 -5.01
N VAL A 32 -7.06 -2.33 -5.03
CA VAL A 32 -8.16 -2.02 -4.11
C VAL A 32 -9.49 -2.56 -4.69
N ARG A 33 -9.49 -3.83 -5.04
CA ARG A 33 -10.59 -4.57 -5.67
C ARG A 33 -10.66 -5.98 -5.06
N PRO A 34 -11.84 -6.60 -5.05
CA PRO A 34 -11.97 -7.97 -4.57
C PRO A 34 -11.29 -8.95 -5.54
N ASP A 35 -10.75 -10.03 -5.00
CA ASP A 35 -10.52 -11.25 -5.77
C ASP A 35 -11.85 -12.00 -5.98
N PRO A 36 -11.92 -12.96 -6.92
CA PRO A 36 -13.14 -13.71 -7.19
C PRO A 36 -13.75 -14.37 -5.95
N ASP A 37 -12.90 -14.85 -5.04
CA ASP A 37 -13.29 -15.63 -3.87
C ASP A 37 -13.16 -14.86 -2.53
N GLU A 38 -12.59 -13.66 -2.53
CA GLU A 38 -12.37 -12.88 -1.32
C GLU A 38 -12.47 -11.36 -1.57
N THR A 39 -13.31 -10.69 -0.80
CA THR A 39 -13.37 -9.22 -0.78
C THR A 39 -12.23 -8.62 0.03
N VAL A 40 -11.83 -7.39 -0.30
CA VAL A 40 -10.82 -6.65 0.48
C VAL A 40 -11.20 -6.51 1.96
N ALA A 41 -12.50 -6.43 2.27
CA ALA A 41 -12.98 -6.37 3.65
C ALA A 41 -12.81 -7.71 4.40
N GLN A 42 -13.11 -8.83 3.73
CA GLN A 42 -12.83 -10.17 4.25
C GLN A 42 -11.32 -10.37 4.43
N PHE A 43 -10.51 -9.93 3.47
CA PHE A 43 -9.05 -9.93 3.58
C PHE A 43 -8.57 -9.16 4.81
N GLY A 44 -9.06 -7.94 5.03
CA GLY A 44 -8.73 -7.16 6.24
C GLY A 44 -9.07 -7.91 7.54
N THR A 45 -10.25 -8.54 7.61
CA THR A 45 -10.64 -9.39 8.75
C THR A 45 -9.72 -10.61 8.91
N ARG A 46 -9.30 -11.22 7.79
CA ARG A 46 -8.38 -12.35 7.78
C ARG A 46 -6.99 -11.95 8.30
N ILE A 47 -6.45 -10.81 7.86
CA ILE A 47 -5.20 -10.25 8.39
C ILE A 47 -5.31 -10.00 9.90
N ARG A 48 -6.41 -9.44 10.38
CA ARG A 48 -6.64 -9.23 11.83
C ARG A 48 -6.54 -10.53 12.61
N ARG A 49 -7.12 -11.62 12.10
CA ARG A 49 -7.03 -12.95 12.72
C ARG A 49 -5.59 -13.47 12.71
N VAL A 50 -4.89 -13.37 11.58
CA VAL A 50 -3.49 -13.84 11.46
C VAL A 50 -2.58 -13.08 12.42
N LEU A 51 -2.75 -11.75 12.57
CA LEU A 51 -2.01 -10.94 13.51
C LEU A 51 -2.29 -11.34 14.97
N ALA A 52 -3.54 -11.66 15.32
CA ALA A 52 -3.90 -12.10 16.66
C ALA A 52 -3.34 -13.51 17.01
N GLU A 53 -3.29 -14.40 16.03
CA GLU A 53 -2.79 -15.77 16.17
C GLU A 53 -1.25 -15.80 16.24
N ARG A 54 -0.57 -15.09 15.34
CA ARG A 54 0.90 -15.15 15.20
C ARG A 54 1.63 -14.14 16.08
N ARG A 55 0.97 -13.02 16.41
CA ARG A 55 1.52 -11.92 17.22
C ARG A 55 2.90 -11.42 16.76
N PRO A 56 3.10 -11.13 15.46
CA PRO A 56 4.35 -10.56 15.00
C PRO A 56 4.54 -9.16 15.58
N ARG A 57 5.79 -8.72 15.77
CA ARG A 57 6.08 -7.31 16.10
C ARG A 57 6.04 -6.39 14.88
N ASN A 58 6.18 -6.94 13.67
CA ASN A 58 6.27 -6.13 12.44
C ASN A 58 5.15 -6.48 11.46
N LEU A 59 4.54 -5.46 10.86
CA LEU A 59 3.64 -5.59 9.73
C LEU A 59 4.24 -4.85 8.53
N ILE A 60 4.42 -5.56 7.43
CA ILE A 60 4.94 -5.03 6.18
C ILE A 60 3.80 -5.02 5.17
N LEU A 61 3.28 -3.85 4.83
CA LEU A 61 2.21 -3.67 3.85
C LEU A 61 2.78 -3.18 2.52
N ASP A 62 2.83 -4.03 1.51
CA ASP A 62 3.32 -3.71 0.18
C ASP A 62 2.20 -3.23 -0.74
N LEU A 63 2.30 -1.96 -1.13
CA LEU A 63 1.37 -1.26 -2.02
C LEU A 63 2.08 -0.77 -3.29
N ARG A 64 3.36 -1.12 -3.51
CA ARG A 64 4.23 -0.45 -4.51
C ARG A 64 3.74 -0.60 -5.95
N HIS A 65 2.88 -1.58 -6.21
CA HIS A 65 2.28 -1.85 -7.53
C HIS A 65 0.81 -1.49 -7.65
N ASN A 66 0.20 -0.98 -6.58
CA ASN A 66 -1.23 -0.81 -6.48
C ASN A 66 -1.71 0.54 -6.99
N ASN A 67 -2.33 0.52 -8.17
CA ASN A 67 -2.84 1.70 -8.86
C ASN A 67 -4.27 2.11 -8.47
N GLY A 68 -4.85 1.47 -7.46
CA GLY A 68 -6.14 1.86 -6.89
C GLY A 68 -7.24 0.84 -7.15
N GLY A 69 -8.45 1.33 -7.32
CA GLY A 69 -9.68 0.53 -7.26
C GLY A 69 -10.80 1.39 -6.69
N ALA A 70 -11.57 0.86 -5.75
CA ALA A 70 -12.65 1.61 -5.12
C ALA A 70 -12.33 1.91 -3.65
N THR A 71 -12.33 3.19 -3.27
CA THR A 71 -12.03 3.66 -1.90
C THR A 71 -12.87 2.95 -0.83
N GLY A 72 -14.12 2.57 -1.14
CA GLY A 72 -15.00 1.85 -0.23
C GLY A 72 -14.56 0.44 0.16
N ASN A 73 -13.57 -0.15 -0.53
CA ASN A 73 -13.15 -1.54 -0.29
C ASN A 73 -12.10 -1.69 0.82
N TYR A 74 -11.22 -0.71 1.05
CA TYR A 74 -10.13 -0.82 2.03
C TYR A 74 -10.45 -0.52 3.51
N PRO A 75 -11.60 0.04 3.95
CA PRO A 75 -11.77 0.48 5.35
C PRO A 75 -11.49 -0.59 6.41
N GLU A 76 -11.87 -1.85 6.19
CA GLU A 76 -11.60 -2.93 7.16
C GLU A 76 -10.10 -3.31 7.25
N LEU A 77 -9.38 -3.25 6.12
CA LEU A 77 -7.93 -3.42 6.13
C LEU A 77 -7.27 -2.26 6.88
N LEU A 78 -7.69 -1.02 6.64
CA LEU A 78 -7.20 0.15 7.36
C LEU A 78 -7.44 0.03 8.87
N ARG A 79 -8.65 -0.31 9.31
CA ARG A 79 -8.95 -0.55 10.74
C ARG A 79 -8.04 -1.60 11.35
N THR A 80 -7.73 -2.65 10.60
CA THR A 80 -6.83 -3.72 11.03
C THR A 80 -5.40 -3.22 11.22
N VAL A 81 -4.88 -2.45 10.27
CA VAL A 81 -3.54 -1.86 10.36
C VAL A 81 -3.45 -0.87 11.53
N VAL A 82 -4.46 0.00 11.69
CA VAL A 82 -4.52 0.97 12.79
C VAL A 82 -4.56 0.28 14.15
N ALA A 83 -5.37 -0.77 14.32
CA ALA A 83 -5.43 -1.52 15.57
C ALA A 83 -4.12 -2.25 15.90
N PHE A 84 -3.39 -2.70 14.87
CA PHE A 84 -2.07 -3.28 15.04
C PHE A 84 -1.03 -2.22 15.43
N SER A 85 -1.03 -1.04 14.80
CA SER A 85 -0.07 0.04 15.08
C SER A 85 -0.19 0.62 16.49
N THR A 86 -1.28 0.37 17.21
CA THR A 86 -1.44 0.79 18.62
C THR A 86 -0.93 -0.23 19.63
N GLN A 87 -0.51 -1.42 19.19
CA GLN A 87 0.03 -2.42 20.11
C GLN A 87 1.43 -2.01 20.59
N PRO A 88 1.83 -2.37 21.83
CA PRO A 88 3.19 -2.15 22.30
C PRO A 88 4.20 -2.80 21.36
N ASP A 89 5.29 -2.08 21.05
CA ASP A 89 6.40 -2.52 20.20
C ASP A 89 6.03 -2.87 18.74
N ALA A 90 4.78 -2.64 18.33
CA ALA A 90 4.35 -2.90 16.96
C ALA A 90 4.91 -1.86 16.00
N ARG A 91 5.48 -2.34 14.89
CA ARG A 91 6.03 -1.50 13.81
C ARG A 91 5.31 -1.80 12.52
N VAL A 92 4.85 -0.75 11.84
CA VAL A 92 4.22 -0.85 10.52
C VAL A 92 5.13 -0.22 9.48
N PHE A 93 5.47 -0.99 8.46
CA PHE A 93 6.19 -0.53 7.28
C PHE A 93 5.25 -0.57 6.09
N VAL A 94 5.18 0.51 5.32
CA VAL A 94 4.37 0.56 4.10
C VAL A 94 5.28 0.80 2.91
N LEU A 95 5.28 -0.15 1.97
CA LEU A 95 6.16 -0.11 0.82
C LEU A 95 5.39 0.58 -0.31
N ILE A 96 5.91 1.71 -0.75
CA ILE A 96 5.27 2.57 -1.74
C ILE A 96 6.13 2.69 -2.99
N GLY A 97 5.47 3.05 -4.08
CA GLY A 97 6.16 3.31 -5.33
C GLY A 97 5.31 4.12 -6.28
N ARG A 98 5.87 4.38 -7.47
CA ARG A 98 5.26 5.25 -8.48
C ARG A 98 3.89 4.79 -8.95
N ARG A 99 3.53 3.51 -8.76
CA ARG A 99 2.20 3.01 -9.13
C ARG A 99 1.12 3.31 -8.09
N VAL A 100 1.47 3.77 -6.89
CA VAL A 100 0.49 4.15 -5.87
C VAL A 100 -0.33 5.35 -6.37
N PHE A 101 -1.61 5.09 -6.66
CA PHE A 101 -2.53 6.05 -7.27
C PHE A 101 -3.99 5.78 -6.86
N SER A 102 -4.89 6.73 -7.17
CA SER A 102 -6.36 6.59 -6.99
C SER A 102 -6.74 6.13 -5.58
N ALA A 103 -7.57 5.09 -5.41
CA ALA A 103 -7.98 4.58 -4.11
C ALA A 103 -6.81 4.18 -3.19
N THR A 104 -5.65 3.83 -3.74
CA THR A 104 -4.44 3.54 -2.94
C THR A 104 -3.78 4.82 -2.45
N ALA A 105 -3.84 5.91 -3.21
CA ALA A 105 -3.41 7.23 -2.74
C ALA A 105 -4.26 7.68 -1.55
N ASN A 106 -5.57 7.40 -1.57
CA ASN A 106 -6.45 7.60 -0.44
C ASN A 106 -6.03 6.74 0.77
N LEU A 107 -5.78 5.44 0.56
CA LEU A 107 -5.33 4.54 1.61
C LEU A 107 -4.01 4.98 2.26
N VAL A 108 -2.98 5.33 1.49
CA VAL A 108 -1.69 5.77 2.09
C VAL A 108 -1.84 7.07 2.86
N THR A 109 -2.74 7.97 2.44
CA THR A 109 -3.07 9.20 3.18
C THR A 109 -3.76 8.89 4.50
N ASP A 110 -4.72 7.97 4.50
CA ASP A 110 -5.35 7.50 5.73
C ASP A 110 -4.36 6.79 6.66
N LEU A 111 -3.44 6.00 6.12
CA LEU A 111 -2.38 5.34 6.89
C LEU A 111 -1.41 6.35 7.52
N GLU A 112 -0.97 7.35 6.76
CA GLU A 112 -0.14 8.47 7.26
C GLU A 112 -0.82 9.13 8.47
N ARG A 113 -2.12 9.41 8.36
CA ARG A 113 -2.89 10.10 9.39
C ARG A 113 -3.21 9.24 10.62
N LEU A 114 -3.52 7.97 10.43
CA LEU A 114 -4.13 7.12 11.47
C LEU A 114 -3.17 6.09 12.06
N ALA A 115 -2.24 5.55 11.28
CA ALA A 115 -1.32 4.49 11.70
C ALA A 115 0.12 4.98 11.86
N ARG A 116 0.48 6.10 11.20
CA ARG A 116 1.84 6.69 11.19
C ARG A 116 2.94 5.62 10.94
N PRO A 117 2.83 4.84 9.86
CA PRO A 117 3.83 3.83 9.53
C PRO A 117 5.14 4.48 9.08
N THR A 118 6.20 3.68 8.93
CA THR A 118 7.38 4.06 8.16
C THR A 118 7.16 3.72 6.69
N PHE A 119 7.10 4.73 5.82
CA PHE A 119 7.03 4.58 4.38
C PHE A 119 8.41 4.32 3.78
N VAL A 120 8.53 3.29 2.94
CA VAL A 120 9.80 2.87 2.32
C VAL A 120 9.60 2.69 0.82
N GLY A 121 10.51 3.20 -0.01
CA GLY A 121 10.47 2.98 -1.46
C GLY A 121 10.58 4.26 -2.28
N GLU A 122 9.65 4.47 -3.22
CA GLU A 122 9.66 5.62 -4.12
C GLU A 122 8.43 6.53 -3.91
N PRO A 123 8.49 7.83 -4.29
CA PRO A 123 7.33 8.70 -4.25
C PRO A 123 6.11 8.15 -4.99
N THR A 124 4.93 8.42 -4.45
CA THR A 124 3.65 8.01 -5.05
C THR A 124 3.27 8.89 -6.24
N SER A 125 2.34 8.43 -7.10
CA SER A 125 1.83 9.26 -8.21
C SER A 125 0.69 10.21 -7.81
N ALA A 126 0.11 10.00 -6.62
CA ALA A 126 -0.88 10.88 -6.01
C ALA A 126 -0.82 10.74 -4.49
N CYS A 127 -1.21 11.79 -3.77
CA CYS A 127 -1.38 11.77 -2.32
C CYS A 127 -2.44 12.77 -1.87
N CYS A 128 -2.89 12.60 -0.63
CA CYS A 128 -3.25 13.68 0.26
C CYS A 128 -4.60 14.30 -0.12
N SER A 129 -4.56 15.28 -1.02
CA SER A 129 -5.74 15.97 -1.53
C SER A 129 -5.66 16.08 -3.06
N PHE A 130 -6.47 15.31 -3.77
CA PHE A 130 -6.48 15.28 -5.23
C PHE A 130 -7.89 15.12 -5.81
N THR A 131 -8.06 15.44 -7.09
CA THR A 131 -9.32 15.23 -7.81
C THR A 131 -9.27 13.88 -8.51
N GLY A 132 -10.25 13.02 -8.25
CA GLY A 132 -10.36 11.65 -8.75
C GLY A 132 -11.78 11.30 -9.18
N ASP A 133 -12.05 9.99 -9.22
CA ASP A 133 -13.30 9.37 -9.68
C ASP A 133 -13.73 9.85 -11.07
N PRO A 134 -13.12 9.30 -12.13
CA PRO A 134 -13.45 9.66 -13.49
C PRO A 134 -14.87 9.19 -13.85
N ASN A 135 -15.63 10.10 -14.46
CA ASN A 135 -16.82 9.73 -15.22
C ASN A 135 -16.43 9.51 -16.68
N ALA A 136 -16.84 8.36 -17.22
CA ALA A 136 -16.63 8.05 -18.63
C ALA A 136 -17.69 8.76 -19.50
N ALA A 137 -17.23 9.38 -20.59
CA ALA A 137 -18.07 9.93 -21.64
C ALA A 137 -17.59 9.42 -23.00
N THR A 138 -18.51 9.18 -23.93
CA THR A 138 -18.16 8.84 -25.31
C THR A 138 -18.37 10.06 -26.20
N LEU A 139 -17.33 10.49 -26.92
CA LEU A 139 -17.41 11.66 -27.78
C LEU A 139 -18.33 11.39 -28.98
N PRO A 140 -19.23 12.35 -29.34
CA PRO A 140 -20.34 12.09 -30.27
C PRO A 140 -19.90 11.76 -31.70
N TYR A 141 -18.80 12.36 -32.18
CA TYR A 141 -18.35 12.20 -33.57
C TYR A 141 -17.23 11.16 -33.71
N SER A 142 -16.21 11.20 -32.85
CA SER A 142 -15.05 10.29 -32.94
C SER A 142 -15.29 8.94 -32.27
N ARG A 143 -16.32 8.82 -31.41
CA ARG A 143 -16.58 7.65 -30.56
C ARG A 143 -15.45 7.29 -29.60
N LEU A 144 -14.48 8.17 -29.42
CA LEU A 144 -13.43 7.99 -28.42
C LEU A 144 -14.02 8.07 -27.00
N ALA A 145 -13.52 7.22 -26.12
CA ALA A 145 -13.79 7.31 -24.69
C ALA A 145 -12.95 8.45 -24.09
N ALA A 146 -13.59 9.27 -23.27
CA ALA A 146 -12.98 10.32 -22.46
C ALA A 146 -13.31 10.08 -20.99
N GLU A 147 -12.36 10.34 -20.10
CA GLU A 147 -12.54 10.24 -18.66
C GLU A 147 -12.32 11.61 -18.04
N LEU A 148 -13.31 12.08 -17.26
CA LEU A 148 -13.26 13.36 -16.56
C LEU A 148 -13.48 13.14 -15.07
N THR A 149 -12.46 13.45 -14.27
CA THR A 149 -12.52 13.38 -12.80
C THR A 149 -13.26 14.57 -12.23
N SER A 150 -14.25 14.32 -11.35
CA SER A 150 -15.09 15.38 -10.78
C SER A 150 -15.15 15.40 -9.25
N VAL A 151 -14.60 14.39 -8.58
CA VAL A 151 -14.67 14.28 -7.12
C VAL A 151 -13.37 14.75 -6.50
N ARG A 152 -13.45 15.67 -5.53
CA ARG A 152 -12.29 16.11 -4.75
C ARG A 152 -12.18 15.27 -3.48
N TRP A 153 -11.08 14.53 -3.35
CA TRP A 153 -10.67 13.88 -2.10
C TRP A 153 -9.83 14.87 -1.29
N ASN A 154 -10.22 15.12 -0.04
CA ASN A 154 -9.47 15.94 0.92
C ASN A 154 -9.25 15.11 2.19
N LEU A 155 -8.34 14.14 2.14
CA LEU A 155 -8.12 13.17 3.23
C LEU A 155 -6.96 13.56 4.15
N SER A 156 -6.10 14.48 3.71
CA SER A 156 -5.02 15.01 4.54
C SER A 156 -5.57 15.70 5.80
N ALA A 157 -4.82 15.61 6.89
CA ALA A 157 -5.14 16.33 8.13
C ALA A 157 -5.00 17.85 7.97
N ASP A 158 -4.13 18.30 7.05
CA ASP A 158 -4.03 19.69 6.67
C ASP A 158 -4.91 19.97 5.44
N VAL A 159 -5.92 20.81 5.62
CA VAL A 159 -6.84 21.21 4.54
C VAL A 159 -6.15 22.01 3.43
N TYR A 160 -4.93 22.51 3.69
CA TYR A 160 -4.09 23.21 2.73
C TYR A 160 -2.96 22.33 2.16
N ASP A 161 -2.96 21.02 2.45
CA ASP A 161 -1.97 20.09 1.92
C ASP A 161 -2.02 20.07 0.39
N ALA A 162 -0.99 20.66 -0.22
CA ALA A 162 -0.82 20.78 -1.65
C ALA A 162 0.17 19.76 -2.22
N ARG A 163 0.61 18.77 -1.41
CA ARG A 163 1.50 17.71 -1.88
C ARG A 163 0.83 16.93 -3.00
N ARG A 164 1.58 16.68 -4.07
CA ARG A 164 1.15 15.86 -5.21
C ARG A 164 1.56 14.40 -5.09
N GLU A 165 2.50 14.13 -4.21
CA GLU A 165 3.08 12.82 -3.95
C GLU A 165 3.35 12.67 -2.45
N LEU A 166 3.28 11.44 -1.97
CA LEU A 166 3.80 11.09 -0.66
C LEU A 166 5.25 10.66 -0.86
N VAL A 167 6.17 11.41 -0.26
CA VAL A 167 7.60 11.07 -0.26
C VAL A 167 7.84 10.07 0.88
N PRO A 168 8.49 8.92 0.62
CA PRO A 168 8.77 7.93 1.65
C PRO A 168 9.74 8.48 2.70
N ASP A 169 9.57 8.05 3.95
CA ASP A 169 10.51 8.34 5.04
C ASP A 169 11.90 7.78 4.74
N VAL A 170 11.94 6.59 4.12
CA VAL A 170 13.17 5.91 3.71
C VAL A 170 13.14 5.72 2.19
N PRO A 171 13.73 6.65 1.42
CA PRO A 171 13.75 6.57 -0.03
C PRO A 171 14.69 5.44 -0.51
N VAL A 172 14.14 4.51 -1.29
CA VAL A 172 14.85 3.39 -1.90
C VAL A 172 14.30 3.17 -3.30
N GLN A 173 15.17 3.24 -4.31
CA GLN A 173 14.78 2.99 -5.70
C GLN A 173 15.10 1.56 -6.11
N LEU A 174 14.19 0.91 -6.83
CA LEU A 174 14.48 -0.33 -7.55
C LEU A 174 15.30 -0.01 -8.80
N THR A 175 16.59 -0.36 -8.79
CA THR A 175 17.44 -0.18 -9.97
C THR A 175 17.17 -1.28 -11.00
N ALA A 176 17.48 -1.00 -12.28
CA ALA A 176 17.41 -2.02 -13.32
C ALA A 176 18.30 -3.22 -13.00
N ALA A 177 19.50 -2.99 -12.46
CA ALA A 177 20.42 -4.04 -12.06
C ALA A 177 19.81 -4.96 -10.99
N ALA A 178 19.26 -4.39 -9.91
CA ALA A 178 18.59 -5.14 -8.85
C ALA A 178 17.37 -5.92 -9.39
N HIS A 179 16.56 -5.29 -10.24
CA HIS A 179 15.43 -5.95 -10.89
C HIS A 179 15.86 -7.18 -11.70
N PHE A 180 16.88 -7.05 -12.56
CA PHE A 180 17.38 -8.17 -13.37
C PHE A 180 18.14 -9.23 -12.55
N ALA A 181 18.69 -8.85 -11.40
CA ALA A 181 19.28 -9.78 -10.43
C ALA A 181 18.22 -10.51 -9.58
N GLY A 182 16.96 -10.07 -9.57
CA GLY A 182 15.93 -10.62 -8.69
C GLY A 182 16.09 -10.21 -7.23
N GLU A 183 16.67 -9.03 -6.99
CA GLU A 183 16.86 -8.43 -5.67
C GLU A 183 15.68 -7.48 -5.35
N ASP A 184 15.35 -7.34 -4.06
CA ASP A 184 14.34 -6.40 -3.58
C ASP A 184 14.96 -5.42 -2.57
N PRO A 185 15.60 -4.33 -3.05
CA PRO A 185 16.28 -3.39 -2.17
C PRO A 185 15.34 -2.68 -1.20
N VAL A 186 14.05 -2.54 -1.55
CA VAL A 186 13.04 -1.90 -0.70
C VAL A 186 12.74 -2.81 0.50
N LEU A 187 12.44 -4.08 0.25
CA LEU A 187 12.15 -5.05 1.30
C LEU A 187 13.39 -5.38 2.15
N GLU A 188 14.56 -5.51 1.52
CA GLU A 188 15.84 -5.68 2.23
C GLU A 188 16.13 -4.50 3.18
N THR A 189 15.75 -3.29 2.79
CA THR A 189 15.87 -2.11 3.66
C THR A 189 14.95 -2.21 4.87
N VAL A 190 13.71 -2.69 4.69
CA VAL A 190 12.79 -2.95 5.81
C VAL A 190 13.38 -3.98 6.77
N PHE A 191 13.98 -5.06 6.27
CA PHE A 191 14.64 -6.05 7.13
C PHE A 191 15.80 -5.45 7.93
N ARG A 192 16.61 -4.59 7.32
CA ARG A 192 17.65 -3.85 8.05
C ARG A 192 17.07 -2.94 9.13
N LEU A 193 15.95 -2.27 8.87
CA LEU A 193 15.28 -1.42 9.86
C LEU A 193 14.68 -2.23 11.02
N ILE A 194 14.18 -3.44 10.74
CA ILE A 194 13.67 -4.36 11.77
C ILE A 194 14.80 -4.80 12.71
N HIS A 195 15.95 -5.15 12.15
CA HIS A 195 17.10 -5.67 12.89
C HIS A 195 18.06 -4.60 13.43
N ALA A 196 17.83 -3.33 13.08
CA ALA A 196 18.60 -2.23 13.62
C ALA A 196 18.37 -2.13 15.14
N PRO A 197 19.43 -1.94 15.95
CA PRO A 197 19.26 -1.68 17.38
C PRO A 197 18.40 -0.44 17.58
N ALA A 198 17.52 -0.48 18.58
CA ALA A 198 16.74 0.69 18.97
C ALA A 198 17.71 1.84 19.30
N PRO A 199 17.41 3.09 18.88
CA PRO A 199 18.21 4.25 19.24
C PRO A 199 18.25 4.49 20.75
#